data_AF-A0A7X5IS75-F1
#
_entry.id   AF-A0A7X5IS75-F1
#
_cell.length_a   1.000
_cell.length_b   1.000
_cell.length_c   1.000
_cell.angle_alpha   90.00
_cell.angle_beta   90.00
_cell.angle_gamma   90.00
#
_symmetry.space_group_name_H-M   'P 1'
#
loop_
_entity.id
_entity.type
_entity.pdbx_description
1 polymer ?
#
loop_
_entity_poly.entity_id
_entity_poly.type
_entity_poly.pdbx_seq_one_letter_code
_entity_poly.pdbx_strand_id
1 'polypeptide(L)'
;MTLPGNDKSEQIWAGLQKSFQSGSSAKASTVCYGYRLTPSGELIVYPTEAIIVFYIFERFEAGDSYGKISSALTDMEIVSPTGKVSWSRETISKLLANEKYVGDVVLGKAQVVDGVQVKSSNATSQVRMKNHHPAIIPREIFDAAQKEKRKRSSCRAIVRRVIRWCRQ
;
A
#
# COMPACT_ATOMS: atom_id res chain seq x y z
N MET A 1 39.73 21.65 -7.17
CA MET A 1 38.65 21.26 -8.11
C MET A 1 38.35 19.78 -7.87
N THR A 2 37.38 19.49 -7.00
CA THR A 2 36.89 18.12 -6.75
C THR A 2 35.97 17.71 -7.91
N LEU A 3 36.23 16.55 -8.50
CA LEU A 3 35.40 15.96 -9.55
C LEU A 3 33.95 15.79 -9.04
N PRO A 4 32.91 16.08 -9.85
CA PRO A 4 31.54 15.82 -9.44
C PRO A 4 31.36 14.31 -9.27
N GLY A 5 31.06 13.90 -8.04
CA GLY A 5 30.72 12.53 -7.69
C GLY A 5 29.55 12.08 -8.54
N ASN A 6 29.80 11.12 -9.42
CA ASN A 6 28.81 10.48 -10.27
C ASN A 6 27.98 9.53 -9.38
N ASP A 7 27.06 10.09 -8.60
CA ASP A 7 26.21 9.31 -7.71
C ASP A 7 25.20 8.53 -8.56
N LYS A 8 25.50 7.24 -8.76
CA LYS A 8 24.65 6.32 -9.53
C LYS A 8 23.22 6.30 -9.00
N SER A 9 23.01 6.58 -7.71
CA SER A 9 21.67 6.61 -7.12
C SER A 9 20.87 7.83 -7.56
N GLU A 10 21.50 8.99 -7.75
CA GLU A 10 20.85 10.19 -8.27
C GLU A 10 20.40 10.00 -9.73
N GLN A 11 21.22 9.34 -10.55
CA GLN A 11 20.86 9.03 -11.94
C GLN A 11 19.73 8.02 -12.04
N ILE A 12 19.74 6.98 -11.20
CA ILE A 12 18.64 6.01 -11.09
C ILE A 12 17.36 6.71 -10.60
N TRP A 13 17.47 7.60 -9.61
CA TRP A 13 16.34 8.37 -9.10
C TRP A 13 15.76 9.31 -10.15
N ALA A 14 16.61 10.04 -10.88
CA ALA A 14 16.19 10.91 -11.97
C ALA A 14 15.50 10.14 -13.11
N GLY A 15 15.99 8.94 -13.44
CA GLY A 15 15.36 8.04 -14.41
C GLY A 15 13.99 7.51 -13.94
N LEU A 16 13.88 7.10 -12.67
CA LEU A 16 12.61 6.71 -12.05
C LEU A 16 11.63 7.88 -12.01
N GLN A 17 12.09 9.08 -11.69
CA GLN A 17 11.26 10.29 -11.62
C GLN A 17 10.76 10.70 -13.02
N LYS A 18 11.61 10.68 -14.04
CA LYS A 18 11.23 10.95 -15.44
C LYS A 18 10.21 9.94 -15.96
N SER A 19 10.44 8.64 -15.73
CA SER A 19 9.50 7.58 -16.15
C SER A 19 8.19 7.59 -15.36
N PHE A 20 8.21 8.09 -14.12
CA PHE A 20 7.01 8.26 -13.30
C PHE A 20 6.16 9.45 -13.76
N GLN A 21 6.80 10.54 -14.19
CA GLN A 21 6.11 11.69 -14.79
C GLN A 21 5.53 11.37 -16.17
N SER A 22 6.14 10.43 -16.92
CA SER A 22 5.62 9.98 -18.22
C SER A 22 4.58 8.85 -18.13
N GLY A 23 4.18 8.42 -16.92
CA GLY A 23 3.20 7.33 -16.70
C GLY A 23 3.75 5.91 -16.93
N SER A 24 4.91 5.76 -17.57
CA SER A 24 5.51 4.47 -17.95
C SER A 24 6.43 3.86 -16.88
N SER A 25 6.27 4.20 -15.59
CA SER A 25 7.13 3.65 -14.54
C SER A 25 6.79 2.20 -14.22
N ALA A 26 7.81 1.35 -14.03
CA ALA A 26 7.64 -0.05 -13.58
C ALA A 26 6.81 -0.16 -12.28
N LYS A 27 6.82 0.89 -11.46
CA LYS A 27 6.05 0.97 -10.22
C LYS A 27 4.57 1.27 -10.46
N ALA A 28 4.25 2.09 -11.47
CA ALA A 28 2.88 2.31 -11.91
C ALA A 28 2.30 1.00 -12.47
N SER A 29 3.05 0.29 -13.31
CA SER A 29 2.64 -0.97 -13.95
C SER A 29 2.70 -2.22 -13.07
N THR A 30 3.18 -2.13 -11.81
CA THR A 30 3.11 -3.27 -10.87
C THR A 30 1.66 -3.65 -10.56
N VAL A 31 1.23 -4.83 -10.98
CA VAL A 31 -0.14 -5.33 -10.77
C VAL A 31 -0.40 -5.58 -9.29
N CYS A 32 -1.54 -5.08 -8.81
CA CYS A 32 -2.07 -5.37 -7.49
C CYS A 32 -3.35 -6.19 -7.63
N TYR A 33 -3.68 -6.95 -6.58
CA TYR A 33 -4.95 -7.69 -6.52
C TYR A 33 -6.13 -6.74 -6.80
N GLY A 34 -7.12 -7.17 -7.57
CA GLY A 34 -8.20 -6.29 -8.04
C GLY A 34 -7.92 -5.61 -9.38
N TYR A 35 -6.69 -5.70 -9.91
CA TYR A 35 -6.32 -5.11 -11.20
C TYR A 35 -5.68 -6.14 -12.14
N ARG A 36 -5.70 -5.84 -13.44
CA ARG A 36 -4.97 -6.54 -14.50
C ARG A 36 -4.29 -5.52 -15.41
N LEU A 37 -3.22 -5.94 -16.07
CA LEU A 37 -2.64 -5.17 -17.16
C LEU A 37 -3.34 -5.52 -18.46
N THR A 38 -3.69 -4.50 -19.23
CA THR A 38 -4.04 -4.67 -20.64
C THR A 38 -2.77 -4.99 -21.46
N PRO A 39 -2.92 -5.52 -22.68
CA PRO A 39 -1.82 -5.63 -23.63
C PRO A 39 -1.13 -4.28 -23.94
N SER A 40 -1.86 -3.15 -23.78
CA SER A 40 -1.32 -1.79 -23.92
C SER A 40 -0.51 -1.30 -22.71
N GLY A 41 -0.46 -2.07 -21.61
CA GLY A 41 0.28 -1.71 -20.40
C GLY A 41 -0.50 -0.87 -19.38
N GLU A 42 -1.81 -0.73 -19.54
CA GLU A 42 -2.69 0.04 -18.66
C GLU A 42 -3.28 -0.84 -17.55
N LEU A 43 -3.45 -0.29 -16.35
CA LEU A 43 -4.12 -0.99 -15.25
C LEU A 43 -5.64 -0.85 -15.36
N ILE A 44 -6.31 -1.97 -15.54
CA ILE A 44 -7.77 -2.07 -15.56
C ILE A 44 -8.28 -2.82 -14.33
N VAL A 45 -9.47 -2.45 -13.86
CA VAL A 45 -10.13 -3.12 -12.72
C VAL A 45 -10.59 -4.50 -13.16
N TYR A 46 -10.31 -5.52 -12.34
CA TYR A 46 -10.84 -6.86 -12.50
C TYR A 46 -11.99 -7.08 -11.51
N PRO A 47 -13.26 -7.04 -11.97
CA PRO A 47 -14.43 -6.88 -11.10
C PRO A 47 -14.51 -7.91 -9.97
N THR A 48 -14.24 -9.19 -10.25
CA THR A 48 -14.33 -10.27 -9.27
C THR A 48 -13.42 -10.05 -8.07
N GLU A 49 -12.19 -9.60 -8.31
CA GLU A 49 -11.25 -9.29 -7.23
C GLU A 49 -11.51 -7.91 -6.62
N ALA A 50 -12.00 -6.96 -7.41
CA ALA A 50 -12.32 -5.62 -6.94
C ALA A 50 -13.42 -5.62 -5.88
N ILE A 51 -14.44 -6.49 -6.03
CA ILE A 51 -15.49 -6.69 -5.02
C ILE A 51 -14.89 -7.17 -3.69
N ILE A 52 -13.91 -8.07 -3.75
CA ILE A 52 -13.22 -8.60 -2.56
C ILE A 52 -12.41 -7.50 -1.88
N VAL A 53 -11.73 -6.66 -2.66
CA VAL A 53 -11.03 -5.48 -2.13
C VAL A 53 -12.02 -4.56 -1.43
N PHE A 54 -13.15 -4.23 -2.07
CA PHE A 54 -14.19 -3.38 -1.50
C PHE A 54 -14.71 -3.94 -0.17
N TYR A 55 -15.06 -5.23 -0.14
CA TYR A 55 -15.47 -5.94 1.07
C TYR A 55 -14.44 -5.81 2.20
N ILE A 56 -13.14 -5.99 1.91
CA ILE A 56 -12.09 -5.87 2.94
C ILE A 56 -12.06 -4.47 3.55
N PHE A 57 -12.19 -3.42 2.73
CA PHE A 57 -12.22 -2.03 3.22
C PHE A 57 -13.45 -1.78 4.10
N GLU A 58 -14.63 -2.19 3.63
CA GLU A 58 -15.90 -2.04 4.35
C GLU A 58 -15.88 -2.76 5.70
N ARG A 59 -15.47 -4.03 5.74
CA ARG A 59 -15.37 -4.80 6.99
C ARG A 59 -14.39 -4.18 7.97
N PHE A 60 -13.27 -3.67 7.47
CA PHE A 60 -12.27 -3.03 8.31
C PHE A 60 -12.78 -1.74 8.94
N GLU A 61 -13.49 -0.92 8.16
CA GLU A 61 -14.15 0.29 8.62
C GLU A 61 -15.22 -0.03 9.68
N ALA A 62 -15.99 -1.10 9.47
CA ALA A 62 -16.98 -1.60 10.42
C ALA A 62 -16.39 -2.12 11.75
N GLY A 63 -15.06 -2.08 11.92
CA GLY A 63 -14.39 -2.42 13.18
C GLY A 63 -13.76 -3.81 13.20
N ASP A 64 -13.86 -4.60 12.13
CA ASP A 64 -13.32 -5.95 12.14
C ASP A 64 -11.79 -5.96 12.23
N SER A 65 -11.27 -6.91 13.01
CA SER A 65 -9.82 -7.14 13.09
C SER A 65 -9.32 -7.82 11.80
N TYR A 66 -8.02 -7.69 11.51
CA TYR A 66 -7.42 -8.42 10.38
C TYR A 66 -7.63 -9.94 10.46
N GLY A 67 -7.71 -10.49 11.68
CA GLY A 67 -8.01 -11.91 11.87
C GLY A 67 -9.45 -12.25 11.48
N LYS A 68 -10.42 -11.43 11.89
CA LYS A 68 -11.83 -11.64 11.56
C LYS A 68 -12.09 -11.52 10.05
N ILE A 69 -11.45 -10.55 9.40
CA ILE A 69 -11.50 -10.42 7.92
C ILE A 69 -10.88 -11.64 7.25
N SER A 70 -9.71 -12.10 7.72
CA SER A 70 -9.04 -13.30 7.20
C SER A 70 -9.92 -14.56 7.30
N SER A 71 -10.54 -14.79 8.45
CA SER A 71 -11.48 -15.90 8.65
C SER A 71 -12.67 -15.79 7.70
N ALA A 72 -13.32 -14.63 7.63
CA ALA A 72 -14.47 -14.44 6.73
C ALA A 72 -14.13 -14.68 5.25
N LEU A 73 -12.95 -14.25 4.79
CA LEU A 73 -12.47 -14.55 3.43
C LEU A 73 -12.24 -16.05 3.22
N THR A 74 -11.72 -16.75 4.23
CA THR A 74 -11.51 -18.19 4.17
C THR A 74 -12.84 -18.95 4.14
N ASP A 75 -13.83 -18.50 4.93
CA ASP A 75 -15.18 -19.09 4.98
C ASP A 75 -15.95 -18.88 3.66
N MET A 76 -15.62 -17.81 2.92
CA MET A 76 -16.11 -17.56 1.56
C MET A 76 -15.29 -18.26 0.47
N GLU A 77 -14.32 -19.11 0.85
CA GLU A 77 -13.42 -19.85 -0.05
C GLU A 77 -12.57 -18.93 -0.96
N ILE A 78 -12.30 -17.71 -0.51
CA ILE A 78 -11.51 -16.73 -1.25
C ILE A 78 -10.02 -16.92 -0.94
N VAL A 79 -9.30 -17.49 -1.91
CA VAL A 79 -7.85 -17.66 -1.84
C VAL A 79 -7.10 -16.33 -1.87
N SER A 80 -5.93 -16.30 -1.23
CA SER A 80 -5.06 -15.13 -1.22
C SER A 80 -4.48 -14.84 -2.61
N PRO A 81 -3.95 -13.62 -2.84
CA PRO A 81 -3.28 -13.29 -4.10
C PRO A 81 -2.06 -14.18 -4.41
N THR A 82 -1.53 -14.86 -3.39
CA THR A 82 -0.41 -15.81 -3.51
C THR A 82 -0.89 -17.27 -3.55
N GLY A 83 -2.19 -17.53 -3.75
CA GLY A 83 -2.76 -18.87 -3.80
C GLY A 83 -2.89 -19.60 -2.46
N LYS A 84 -2.81 -18.89 -1.32
CA LYS A 84 -2.98 -19.52 0.00
C LYS A 84 -4.45 -19.56 0.39
N VAL A 85 -4.86 -20.61 1.09
CA VAL A 85 -6.25 -20.78 1.57
C VAL A 85 -6.68 -19.63 2.48
N SER A 86 -5.78 -19.14 3.35
CA SER A 86 -6.07 -18.03 4.25
C SER A 86 -5.22 -16.79 3.95
N TRP A 87 -5.85 -15.63 4.10
CA TRP A 87 -5.18 -14.35 3.95
C TRP A 87 -4.40 -13.99 5.22
N SER A 88 -3.10 -13.76 5.12
CA SER A 88 -2.32 -13.35 6.29
C SER A 88 -2.74 -11.95 6.76
N ARG A 89 -2.61 -11.69 8.07
CA ARG A 89 -2.86 -10.35 8.65
C ARG A 89 -1.97 -9.27 8.00
N GLU A 90 -0.77 -9.65 7.60
CA GLU A 90 0.17 -8.76 6.92
C GLU A 90 -0.31 -8.41 5.51
N THR A 91 -0.81 -9.39 4.76
CA THR A 91 -1.40 -9.20 3.42
C THR A 91 -2.56 -8.21 3.48
N ILE A 92 -3.49 -8.40 4.40
CA ILE A 92 -4.64 -7.50 4.59
C ILE A 92 -4.17 -6.09 5.01
N SER A 93 -3.21 -6.00 5.94
CA SER A 93 -2.66 -4.71 6.37
C SER A 93 -1.94 -3.94 5.25
N LYS A 94 -1.23 -4.66 4.37
CA LYS A 94 -0.56 -4.09 3.17
C LYS A 94 -1.59 -3.65 2.13
N LEU A 95 -2.62 -4.45 1.90
CA LEU A 95 -3.74 -4.12 1.00
C LEU A 95 -4.42 -2.83 1.43
N LEU A 96 -4.82 -2.73 2.70
CA LEU A 96 -5.48 -1.53 3.24
C LEU A 96 -4.59 -0.28 3.19
N ALA A 97 -3.26 -0.41 3.09
CA ALA A 97 -2.35 0.73 3.03
C ALA A 97 -1.98 1.17 1.60
N ASN A 98 -2.52 0.49 0.57
CA ASN A 98 -2.12 0.70 -0.80
C ASN A 98 -3.01 1.76 -1.48
N GLU A 99 -2.43 2.92 -1.79
CA GLU A 99 -3.12 4.04 -2.43
C GLU A 99 -3.45 3.77 -3.90
N LYS A 100 -2.95 2.68 -4.49
CA LYS A 100 -3.40 2.25 -5.81
C LYS A 100 -4.91 1.97 -5.85
N TYR A 101 -5.52 1.60 -4.73
CA TYR A 101 -6.97 1.39 -4.69
C TYR A 101 -7.79 2.68 -4.83
N VAL A 102 -7.20 3.86 -4.59
CA VAL A 102 -7.81 5.17 -4.85
C VAL A 102 -7.34 5.79 -6.18
N GLY A 103 -6.69 5.00 -7.04
CA GLY A 103 -6.16 5.45 -8.33
C GLY A 103 -4.84 6.24 -8.23
N ASP A 104 -4.23 6.34 -7.03
CA ASP A 104 -2.98 7.05 -6.83
C ASP A 104 -1.77 6.12 -7.00
N VAL A 105 -0.68 6.63 -7.59
CA VAL A 105 0.62 5.97 -7.55
C VAL A 105 1.60 6.87 -6.79
N VAL A 106 2.43 6.28 -5.92
CA VAL A 106 3.42 7.03 -5.11
C VAL A 106 4.83 6.46 -5.29
N LEU A 107 5.75 7.29 -5.78
CA LEU A 107 7.19 7.04 -5.80
C LEU A 107 7.86 7.60 -4.54
N GLY A 108 8.99 7.04 -4.11
CA GLY A 108 9.79 7.61 -3.01
C GLY A 108 9.34 7.32 -1.58
N LYS A 109 8.38 6.41 -1.35
CA LYS A 109 7.93 6.08 0.02
C LYS A 109 9.02 5.55 0.96
N ALA A 110 10.07 4.95 0.42
CA ALA A 110 11.21 4.46 1.17
C ALA A 110 12.49 4.89 0.46
N GLN A 111 13.45 5.37 1.24
CA GLN A 111 14.81 5.68 0.81
C GLN A 111 15.74 4.63 1.40
N VAL A 112 16.74 4.21 0.64
CA VAL A 112 17.79 3.34 1.17
C VAL A 112 18.86 4.24 1.77
N VAL A 113 19.05 4.15 3.09
CA VAL A 113 20.14 4.81 3.81
C VAL A 113 21.04 3.69 4.34
N ASP A 114 22.32 3.70 3.98
CA ASP A 114 23.31 2.70 4.40
C ASP A 114 22.88 1.24 4.16
N GLY A 115 22.24 0.97 3.02
CA GLY A 115 21.76 -0.37 2.64
C GLY A 115 20.47 -0.81 3.34
N VAL A 116 19.91 0.02 4.24
CA VAL A 116 18.65 -0.25 4.95
C VAL A 116 17.52 0.55 4.33
N GLN A 117 16.40 -0.10 4.02
CA GLN A 117 15.18 0.59 3.58
C GLN A 117 14.53 1.33 4.76
N VAL A 118 14.65 2.66 4.76
CA VAL A 118 14.00 3.55 5.73
C VAL A 118 12.82 4.23 5.05
N LYS A 119 11.69 4.38 5.75
CA LYS A 119 10.56 5.17 5.23
C LYS A 119 11.02 6.62 5.07
N SER A 120 10.86 7.18 3.87
CA SER A 120 11.28 8.56 3.62
C SER A 120 10.34 9.51 4.35
N SER A 121 10.89 10.31 5.27
CA SER A 121 10.17 11.31 6.06
C SER A 121 9.97 12.64 5.33
N ASN A 122 10.65 12.84 4.20
CA ASN A 122 10.62 14.10 3.46
C ASN A 122 9.55 14.03 2.36
N ALA A 123 8.54 14.90 2.46
CA ALA A 123 7.51 15.04 1.42
C ALA A 123 8.09 15.48 0.07
N THR A 124 9.25 16.14 0.08
CA THR A 124 9.93 16.69 -1.10
C THR A 124 10.53 15.64 -2.03
N SER A 125 10.81 14.43 -1.55
CA SER A 125 11.30 13.30 -2.37
C SER A 125 10.17 12.38 -2.85
N GLN A 126 8.92 12.65 -2.46
CA GLN A 126 7.78 11.82 -2.86
C GLN A 126 7.07 12.43 -4.06
N VAL A 127 7.07 11.71 -5.18
CA VAL A 127 6.27 12.07 -6.35
C VAL A 127 4.98 11.26 -6.30
N ARG A 128 3.84 11.95 -6.25
CA ARG A 128 2.50 11.34 -6.29
C ARG A 128 1.82 11.69 -7.60
N MET A 129 1.36 10.67 -8.30
CA MET A 129 0.51 10.81 -9.48
C MET A 129 -0.90 10.41 -9.07
N LYS A 130 -1.83 11.37 -9.08
CA LYS A 130 -3.24 11.14 -8.71
C LYS A 130 -4.02 10.67 -9.93
N ASN A 131 -5.06 9.86 -9.70
CA ASN A 131 -6.01 9.41 -10.73
C ASN A 131 -5.33 8.80 -11.98
N HIS A 132 -4.26 8.03 -11.78
CA HIS A 132 -3.52 7.39 -12.87
C HIS A 132 -4.32 6.25 -13.54
N HIS A 133 -5.15 5.56 -12.75
CA HIS A 133 -5.94 4.40 -13.19
C HIS A 133 -7.28 4.40 -12.45
N PRO A 134 -8.29 3.66 -12.94
CA PRO A 134 -9.61 3.65 -12.31
C PRO A 134 -9.52 3.20 -10.86
N ALA A 135 -10.11 3.98 -9.95
CA ALA A 135 -10.13 3.65 -8.53
C ALA A 135 -11.14 2.54 -8.24
N ILE A 136 -10.74 1.58 -7.38
CA ILE A 136 -11.65 0.56 -6.83
C ILE A 136 -12.38 1.10 -5.59
N ILE A 137 -11.71 1.93 -4.80
CA ILE A 137 -12.18 2.42 -3.51
C ILE A 137 -12.31 3.95 -3.56
N PRO A 138 -13.44 4.52 -3.13
CA PRO A 138 -13.57 5.96 -2.93
C PRO A 138 -12.52 6.46 -1.93
N ARG A 139 -11.96 7.66 -2.17
CA ARG A 139 -10.92 8.23 -1.30
C ARG A 139 -11.37 8.33 0.16
N GLU A 140 -12.64 8.63 0.38
CA GLU A 140 -13.24 8.76 1.72
C GLU A 140 -13.14 7.46 2.53
N ILE A 141 -13.50 6.32 1.93
CA ILE A 141 -13.38 4.98 2.55
C ILE A 141 -11.91 4.67 2.88
N PHE A 142 -11.00 4.98 1.94
CA PHE A 142 -9.58 4.76 2.16
C PHE A 142 -9.03 5.60 3.32
N ASP A 143 -9.40 6.87 3.39
CA ASP A 143 -8.96 7.79 4.44
C ASP A 143 -9.54 7.41 5.81
N ALA A 144 -10.79 6.94 5.85
CA ALA A 144 -11.41 6.36 7.04
C ALA A 144 -10.65 5.13 7.54
N ALA A 145 -10.31 4.20 6.63
CA ALA A 145 -9.48 3.04 6.95
C ALA A 145 -8.09 3.43 7.48
N GLN A 146 -7.43 4.45 6.89
CA GLN A 146 -6.14 4.93 7.40
C GLN A 146 -6.28 5.54 8.81
N LYS A 147 -7.36 6.29 9.06
CA LYS A 147 -7.64 6.88 10.38
C LYS A 147 -7.84 5.80 11.43
N GLU A 148 -8.63 4.77 11.13
CA GLU A 148 -8.86 3.64 12.04
C GLU A 148 -7.57 2.86 12.32
N LYS A 149 -6.72 2.65 11.29
CA LYS A 149 -5.41 2.01 11.45
C LYS A 149 -4.50 2.79 12.39
N ARG A 150 -4.44 4.13 12.26
CA ARG A 150 -3.68 5.00 13.18
C ARG A 150 -4.23 4.89 14.61
N LYS A 151 -5.55 4.98 14.79
CA LYS A 151 -6.21 4.82 16.09
C LYS A 151 -5.84 3.51 16.78
N ARG A 152 -5.98 2.37 16.09
CA ARG A 152 -5.63 1.04 16.65
C ARG A 152 -4.16 0.92 17.01
N SER A 153 -3.27 1.50 16.20
CA SER A 153 -1.83 1.48 16.50
C SER A 153 -1.49 2.28 17.77
N SER A 154 -2.12 3.44 17.95
CA SER A 154 -1.99 4.27 19.16
C SER A 154 -2.50 3.54 20.40
N CYS A 155 -3.72 2.98 20.34
CA CYS A 155 -4.28 2.20 21.45
C CYS A 155 -3.37 1.03 21.84
N ARG A 156 -2.82 0.29 20.85
CA ARG A 156 -1.89 -0.82 21.11
C ARG A 156 -0.59 -0.35 21.78
N ALA A 157 -0.06 0.81 21.41
CA ALA A 157 1.12 1.38 22.03
C ALA A 157 0.86 1.76 23.51
N ILE A 158 -0.30 2.35 23.79
CA ILE A 158 -0.74 2.68 25.15
C ILE A 158 -0.87 1.41 25.99
N VAL A 159 -1.61 0.40 25.52
CA VAL A 159 -1.80 -0.87 26.24
C VAL A 159 -0.45 -1.55 26.53
N ARG A 160 0.49 -1.57 25.57
CA ARG A 160 1.84 -2.12 25.80
C ARG A 160 2.61 -1.37 26.88
N ARG A 161 2.47 -0.04 26.93
CA ARG A 161 3.11 0.79 27.96
C ARG A 161 2.51 0.48 29.34
N VAL A 162 1.19 0.34 29.43
CA VAL A 162 0.49 -0.02 30.68
C VAL A 162 0.91 -1.41 31.16
N ILE A 163 0.90 -2.42 30.29
CA ILE A 163 1.34 -3.79 30.65
C ILE A 163 2.79 -3.80 31.13
N ARG A 164 3.68 -3.02 30.48
CA ARG A 164 5.08 -2.90 30.92
C ARG A 164 5.17 -2.28 32.31
N TRP A 165 4.38 -1.24 32.58
CA TRP A 165 4.33 -0.58 33.87
C TRP A 165 3.84 -1.52 34.98
N CYS A 166 2.82 -2.35 34.74
CA CYS A 166 2.31 -3.30 35.74
C CYS A 166 3.25 -4.50 36.05
N ARG A 167 4.30 -4.72 35.25
CA ARG A 167 5.27 -5.81 35.44
C ARG A 167 6.55 -5.36 36.15
N GLN A 168 6.61 -4.09 36.52
CA GLN A 168 7.68 -3.45 37.26
C GLN A 168 7.26 -3.35 38.73
#